data_AF-A0A3D5NK12-F1
#
_entry.id   AF-A0A3D5NK12-F1
#
_cell.length_a   1.000
_cell.length_b   1.000
_cell.length_c   1.000
_cell.angle_alpha   90.00
_cell.angle_beta   90.00
_cell.angle_gamma   90.00
#
_symmetry.space_group_name_H-M   'P 1'
#
loop_
_entity.id
_entity.type
_entity.pdbx_description
1 polymer ?
#
loop_
_entity_poly.entity_id
_entity_poly.type
_entity_poly.pdbx_seq_one_letter_code
_entity_poly.pdbx_strand_id
1 'polypeptide(L)'
;MSIVNTCEQQQSLDVETIKAALDELYAPSETASVKLMTIHQSKGLEFDTVIMPGLGRGARNDDSPMMHMKEFADQSLLLAPIKSSLDTNEGQTYTYLKFIEAQQNKFETMRLLYVAMTRAKQQLHLLGHVNQNHQVAKKSLLALLMPFYQNVFDQIPASQVPAETSNQAPPLQRLKQIITPSVKEQELGETLEYQQNFERLFKSLLGTLIHQYYEQGLFDPSADNIKARLLEIGTPINEIDQWQVFVLKLLNNTKGDPQFEWLFKDRSSTLVEA
;
A
#
# COMPACT_ATOMS: atom_id res chain seq x y z
N MET A 1 -16.20 3.53 -15.18
CA MET A 1 -17.54 3.76 -14.58
C MET A 1 -17.67 5.12 -13.89
N SER A 2 -16.60 5.86 -13.55
CA SER A 2 -16.77 7.17 -12.90
C SER A 2 -17.26 8.27 -13.85
N ILE A 3 -16.73 8.39 -15.07
CA ILE A 3 -17.08 9.49 -16.01
C ILE A 3 -18.58 9.50 -16.32
N VAL A 4 -19.17 8.34 -16.63
CA VAL A 4 -20.61 8.22 -16.91
C VAL A 4 -21.44 8.63 -15.69
N ASN A 5 -21.06 8.17 -14.49
CA ASN A 5 -21.74 8.51 -13.25
C ASN A 5 -21.61 10.02 -12.92
N THR A 6 -20.46 10.63 -13.21
CA THR A 6 -20.25 12.08 -13.04
C THR A 6 -21.10 12.90 -14.01
N CYS A 7 -21.16 12.50 -15.29
CA CYS A 7 -22.01 13.16 -16.29
C CYS A 7 -23.51 13.00 -15.95
N GLU A 8 -23.90 11.84 -15.42
CA GLU A 8 -25.26 11.55 -14.96
C GLU A 8 -25.65 12.41 -13.75
N GLN A 9 -24.77 12.53 -12.74
CA GLN A 9 -24.97 13.40 -11.57
C GLN A 9 -25.07 14.88 -11.95
N GLN A 10 -24.41 15.31 -13.02
CA GLN A 10 -24.45 16.68 -13.53
C GLN A 10 -25.59 16.93 -14.53
N GLN A 11 -26.48 15.94 -14.76
CA GLN A 11 -27.57 16.01 -15.75
C GLN A 11 -27.10 16.38 -17.18
N SER A 12 -25.84 16.06 -17.51
CA SER A 12 -25.21 16.37 -18.80
C SER A 12 -24.71 15.08 -19.47
N LEU A 13 -25.55 14.04 -19.43
CA LEU A 13 -25.23 12.73 -19.99
C LEU A 13 -25.52 12.70 -21.49
N ASP A 14 -24.63 13.29 -22.27
CA ASP A 14 -24.64 13.24 -23.73
C ASP A 14 -23.25 12.88 -24.29
N VAL A 15 -23.23 12.54 -25.58
CA VAL A 15 -22.03 12.02 -26.26
C VAL A 15 -20.94 13.08 -26.37
N GLU A 16 -21.27 14.36 -26.49
CA GLU A 16 -20.29 15.44 -26.58
C GLU A 16 -19.64 15.70 -25.23
N THR A 17 -20.43 15.73 -24.15
CA THR A 17 -19.92 15.91 -22.77
C THR A 17 -19.01 14.76 -22.35
N ILE A 18 -19.38 13.52 -22.66
CA ILE A 18 -18.54 12.34 -22.37
C ILE A 18 -17.23 12.40 -23.15
N LYS A 19 -17.26 12.81 -24.43
CA LYS A 19 -16.05 12.97 -25.25
C LYS A 19 -15.14 14.08 -24.71
N ALA A 20 -15.69 15.23 -24.36
CA ALA A 20 -14.94 16.33 -23.79
C ALA A 20 -14.27 15.95 -22.46
N ALA A 21 -14.99 15.28 -21.56
CA ALA A 21 -14.42 14.77 -20.31
C ALA A 21 -13.34 13.71 -20.57
N LEU A 22 -13.50 12.86 -21.59
CA LEU A 22 -12.49 11.87 -21.95
C LEU A 22 -11.22 12.52 -22.53
N ASP A 23 -11.38 13.55 -23.35
CA ASP A 23 -10.29 14.33 -23.93
C ASP A 23 -9.54 15.13 -22.85
N GLU A 24 -10.23 15.63 -21.82
CA GLU A 24 -9.63 16.33 -20.69
C GLU A 24 -8.83 15.39 -19.77
N LEU A 25 -9.27 14.14 -19.60
CA LEU A 25 -8.47 13.11 -18.91
C LEU A 25 -7.24 12.68 -19.73
N TYR A 26 -7.24 12.91 -21.04
CA TYR A 26 -6.13 12.57 -21.91
C TYR A 26 -5.07 13.68 -21.88
N ALA A 27 -4.19 13.65 -20.89
CA ALA A 27 -2.95 14.42 -20.95
C ALA A 27 -2.02 13.79 -22.00
N PRO A 28 -1.75 14.46 -23.14
CA PRO A 28 -0.78 13.93 -24.09
C PRO A 28 0.57 13.79 -23.38
N SER A 29 1.18 12.61 -23.48
CA SER A 29 2.53 12.38 -22.99
C SER A 29 3.49 13.26 -23.79
N GLU A 30 3.79 14.46 -23.30
CA GLU A 30 4.85 15.28 -23.85
C GLU A 30 6.17 14.49 -23.91
N THR A 31 7.06 14.89 -24.81
CA THR A 31 8.41 14.34 -24.89
C THR A 31 9.23 14.77 -23.67
N ALA A 32 9.10 14.03 -22.57
CA ALA A 32 9.87 14.25 -21.35
C ALA A 32 11.26 13.59 -21.45
N SER A 33 12.30 14.31 -21.02
CA SER A 33 13.68 13.80 -20.94
C SER A 33 13.85 12.69 -19.90
N VAL A 34 12.94 12.63 -18.91
CA VAL A 34 12.88 11.58 -17.89
C VAL A 34 11.46 11.04 -17.84
N LYS A 35 11.31 9.71 -17.87
CA LYS A 35 10.01 9.04 -17.76
C LYS A 35 9.97 8.21 -16.48
N LEU A 36 9.04 8.56 -15.58
CA LEU A 36 8.71 7.74 -14.42
C LEU A 36 7.61 6.76 -14.83
N MET A 37 7.88 5.46 -14.67
CA MET A 37 6.93 4.42 -15.04
C MET A 37 7.09 3.19 -14.14
N THR A 38 6.06 2.36 -14.14
CA THR A 38 6.14 1.03 -13.51
C THR A 38 6.95 0.08 -14.40
N ILE A 39 7.51 -0.98 -13.80
CA ILE A 39 8.20 -2.04 -14.57
C ILE A 39 7.28 -2.62 -15.65
N HIS A 40 6.00 -2.82 -15.33
CA HIS A 40 5.02 -3.35 -16.29
C HIS A 40 4.82 -2.42 -17.50
N GLN A 41 4.68 -1.11 -17.28
CA GLN A 41 4.57 -0.13 -18.37
C GLN A 41 5.84 -0.03 -19.22
N SER A 42 7.01 -0.38 -18.68
CA SER A 42 8.27 -0.38 -19.41
C SER A 42 8.45 -1.58 -20.36
N LYS A 43 7.59 -2.61 -20.28
CA LYS A 43 7.74 -3.84 -21.07
C LYS A 43 7.66 -3.53 -22.57
N GLY A 44 8.68 -3.97 -23.31
CA GLY A 44 8.79 -3.70 -24.76
C GLY A 44 9.38 -2.34 -25.11
N LEU A 45 9.68 -1.50 -24.11
CA LEU A 45 10.40 -0.25 -24.27
C LEU A 45 11.88 -0.42 -23.88
N GLU A 46 12.74 0.47 -24.33
CA GLU A 46 14.16 0.49 -23.95
C GLU A 46 14.63 1.92 -23.71
N PHE A 47 15.61 2.10 -22.83
CA PHE A 47 16.15 3.39 -22.43
C PHE A 47 17.68 3.30 -22.35
N ASP A 48 18.39 4.39 -22.64
CA ASP A 48 19.85 4.42 -22.54
C ASP A 48 20.30 4.19 -21.09
N THR A 49 19.64 4.86 -20.14
CA THR A 49 19.87 4.75 -18.70
C THR A 49 18.58 4.39 -17.96
N VAL A 50 18.64 3.38 -17.10
CA VAL A 50 17.54 2.98 -16.20
C VAL A 50 17.98 3.11 -14.76
N ILE A 51 17.17 3.78 -13.94
CA ILE A 51 17.36 3.87 -12.50
C ILE A 51 16.19 3.16 -11.82
N MET A 52 16.49 2.12 -11.04
CA MET A 52 15.51 1.33 -10.32
C MET A 52 15.63 1.61 -8.82
N PRO A 53 14.75 2.43 -8.24
CA PRO A 53 14.72 2.66 -6.80
C PRO A 53 13.98 1.56 -6.04
N GLY A 54 14.27 1.43 -4.75
CA GLY A 54 13.45 0.65 -3.81
C GLY A 54 13.63 -0.86 -3.90
N LEU A 55 14.76 -1.39 -4.40
CA LEU A 55 14.97 -2.83 -4.51
C LEU A 55 14.94 -3.55 -3.15
N GLY A 56 15.26 -2.86 -2.05
CA GLY A 56 15.21 -3.40 -0.68
C GLY A 56 13.80 -3.52 -0.11
N ARG A 57 12.80 -2.94 -0.78
CA ARG A 57 11.40 -3.01 -0.34
C ARG A 57 10.87 -4.41 -0.57
N GLY A 58 10.51 -5.09 0.52
CA GLY A 58 9.79 -6.35 0.43
C GLY A 58 8.44 -6.16 -0.24
N ALA A 59 8.04 -7.12 -1.08
CA ALA A 59 6.65 -7.21 -1.51
C ALA A 59 5.75 -7.25 -0.26
N ARG A 60 4.58 -6.61 -0.35
CA ARG A 60 3.56 -6.68 0.70
C ARG A 60 3.27 -8.16 0.93
N ASN A 61 3.19 -8.58 2.19
CA ASN A 61 2.69 -9.93 2.47
C ASN A 61 1.24 -9.96 2.02
N ASP A 62 0.92 -10.82 1.06
CA ASP A 62 -0.45 -11.18 0.78
C ASP A 62 -1.01 -11.95 1.98
N ASP A 63 -2.26 -11.63 2.33
CA ASP A 63 -3.02 -12.43 3.27
C ASP A 63 -3.13 -13.85 2.73
N SER A 64 -3.00 -14.85 3.61
CA SER A 64 -3.12 -16.24 3.17
C SER A 64 -4.56 -16.48 2.72
N PRO A 65 -4.77 -16.98 1.48
CA PRO A 65 -6.11 -17.15 0.95
C PRO A 65 -6.86 -18.19 1.78
N MET A 66 -8.18 -18.01 1.95
CA MET A 66 -9.05 -18.99 2.63
C MET A 66 -9.02 -20.37 1.98
N MET A 67 -8.61 -20.44 0.71
CA MET A 67 -8.55 -21.65 -0.07
C MET A 67 -7.50 -21.51 -1.17
N HIS A 68 -6.62 -22.50 -1.27
CA HIS A 68 -5.75 -22.65 -2.44
C HIS A 68 -6.42 -23.55 -3.48
N MET A 69 -6.27 -23.19 -4.76
CA MET A 69 -6.71 -23.98 -5.90
C MET A 69 -5.57 -24.07 -6.90
N LYS A 70 -5.30 -25.28 -7.41
CA LYS A 70 -4.29 -25.49 -8.46
C LYS A 70 -4.80 -26.48 -9.48
N GLU A 71 -4.91 -26.02 -10.72
CA GLU A 71 -5.15 -26.86 -11.88
C GLU A 71 -3.82 -27.40 -12.42
N PHE A 72 -3.83 -28.66 -12.85
CA PHE A 72 -2.70 -29.35 -13.46
C PHE A 72 -2.95 -29.59 -14.96
N ALA A 73 -1.89 -29.95 -15.69
CA ALA A 73 -1.93 -30.10 -17.14
C ALA A 73 -2.88 -31.22 -17.63
N ASP A 74 -3.20 -32.18 -16.77
CA ASP A 74 -4.17 -33.25 -17.02
C ASP A 74 -5.61 -32.85 -16.68
N GLN A 75 -5.88 -31.56 -16.47
CA GLN A 75 -7.18 -30.99 -16.07
C GLN A 75 -7.64 -31.43 -14.67
N SER A 76 -6.77 -32.03 -13.87
CA SER A 76 -7.07 -32.27 -12.46
C SER A 76 -6.98 -30.97 -11.66
N LEU A 77 -7.85 -30.83 -10.66
CA LEU A 77 -7.91 -29.67 -9.78
C LEU A 77 -7.66 -30.12 -8.34
N LEU A 78 -6.64 -29.57 -7.71
CA LEU A 78 -6.41 -29.73 -6.27
C LEU A 78 -6.91 -28.48 -5.54
N LEU A 79 -7.71 -28.72 -4.51
CA LEU A 79 -8.32 -27.68 -3.70
C LEU A 79 -8.01 -27.95 -2.24
N ALA A 80 -7.53 -26.94 -1.53
CA ALA A 80 -7.22 -27.04 -0.12
C ALA A 80 -7.73 -25.79 0.62
N PRO A 81 -8.80 -25.91 1.42
CA PRO A 81 -9.22 -24.83 2.30
C PRO A 81 -8.23 -24.67 3.46
N ILE A 82 -8.32 -23.53 4.15
CA ILE A 82 -7.66 -23.34 5.44
C ILE A 82 -8.11 -24.41 6.44
N LYS A 83 -7.30 -24.63 7.47
CA LYS A 83 -7.64 -25.52 8.58
C LYS A 83 -8.94 -25.10 9.26
N SER A 84 -9.69 -26.07 9.77
CA SER A 84 -10.84 -25.79 10.63
C SER A 84 -10.37 -25.17 11.95
N SER A 85 -11.26 -24.46 12.64
CA SER A 85 -10.99 -23.98 14.01
C SER A 85 -10.74 -25.13 14.99
N LEU A 86 -11.22 -26.33 14.67
CA LEU A 86 -11.03 -27.54 15.47
C LEU A 86 -9.68 -28.24 15.24
N ASP A 87 -8.99 -27.91 14.14
CA ASP A 87 -7.74 -28.56 13.76
C ASP A 87 -6.53 -27.89 14.43
N THR A 88 -5.65 -28.71 14.99
CA THR A 88 -4.41 -28.26 15.64
C THR A 88 -3.31 -27.90 14.64
N ASN A 89 -3.26 -28.58 13.50
CA ASN A 89 -2.25 -28.40 12.47
C ASN A 89 -2.86 -27.95 11.15
N GLU A 90 -2.06 -27.28 10.32
CA GLU A 90 -2.42 -26.98 8.94
C GLU A 90 -2.55 -28.26 8.11
N GLY A 91 -3.47 -28.25 7.14
CA GLY A 91 -3.61 -29.37 6.21
C GLY A 91 -2.34 -29.55 5.37
N GLN A 92 -1.89 -30.80 5.20
CA GLN A 92 -0.70 -31.10 4.39
C GLN A 92 -0.85 -30.59 2.94
N THR A 93 -2.04 -30.77 2.36
CA THR A 93 -2.38 -30.28 1.01
C THR A 93 -2.32 -28.76 0.92
N TYR A 94 -2.85 -28.05 1.93
CA TYR A 94 -2.80 -26.59 2.00
C TYR A 94 -1.35 -26.10 2.06
N THR A 95 -0.54 -26.69 2.93
CA THR A 95 0.88 -26.36 3.06
C THR A 95 1.66 -26.63 1.78
N TYR A 96 1.37 -27.75 1.10
CA TYR A 96 1.96 -28.10 -0.17
C TYR A 96 1.59 -27.09 -1.28
N LEU A 97 0.32 -26.74 -1.42
CA LEU A 97 -0.12 -25.76 -2.42
C LEU A 97 0.48 -24.38 -2.16
N LYS A 98 0.52 -23.95 -0.89
CA LYS A 98 1.19 -22.71 -0.47
C LYS A 98 2.68 -22.69 -0.85
N PHE A 99 3.38 -23.81 -0.68
CA PHE A 99 4.77 -23.94 -1.12
C PHE A 99 4.90 -23.79 -2.64
N ILE A 100 4.06 -24.49 -3.41
CA ILE A 100 4.05 -24.43 -4.88
C ILE A 100 3.76 -23.02 -5.40
N GLU A 101 2.84 -22.28 -4.76
CA GLU A 101 2.53 -20.89 -5.08
C GLU A 101 3.68 -19.94 -4.72
N ALA A 102 4.29 -20.11 -3.55
CA ALA A 102 5.46 -19.32 -3.16
C ALA A 102 6.62 -19.46 -4.15
N GLN A 103 6.83 -20.67 -4.69
CA GLN A 103 7.83 -20.91 -5.74
C GLN A 103 7.47 -20.21 -7.05
N GLN A 104 6.21 -20.27 -7.48
CA GLN A 104 5.73 -19.55 -8.67
C GLN A 104 5.92 -18.03 -8.50
N ASN A 105 5.51 -17.46 -7.36
CA ASN A 105 5.67 -16.04 -7.07
C ASN A 105 7.14 -15.61 -7.07
N LYS A 106 8.05 -16.46 -6.58
CA LYS A 106 9.49 -16.23 -6.68
C LYS A 106 9.94 -16.14 -8.14
N PHE A 107 9.49 -17.05 -9.01
CA PHE A 107 9.83 -17.03 -10.44
C PHE A 107 9.22 -15.81 -11.17
N GLU A 108 8.00 -15.40 -10.83
CA GLU A 108 7.41 -14.18 -11.36
C GLU A 108 8.20 -12.93 -10.93
N THR A 109 8.61 -12.86 -9.66
CA THR A 109 9.45 -11.77 -9.15
C THR A 109 10.80 -11.73 -9.88
N MET A 110 11.40 -12.89 -10.16
CA MET A 110 12.63 -13.00 -10.95
C MET A 110 12.43 -12.52 -12.39
N ARG A 111 11.31 -12.86 -13.02
CA ARG A 111 10.97 -12.37 -14.36
C ARG A 111 10.75 -10.86 -14.38
N LEU A 112 10.10 -10.32 -13.35
CA LEU A 112 9.90 -8.87 -13.19
C LEU A 112 11.25 -8.14 -13.09
N LEU A 113 12.17 -8.66 -12.27
CA LEU A 113 13.53 -8.15 -12.16
C LEU A 113 14.26 -8.22 -13.50
N TYR A 114 14.19 -9.34 -14.21
CA TYR A 114 14.79 -9.52 -15.53
C TYR A 114 14.27 -8.50 -16.54
N VAL A 115 12.94 -8.32 -16.63
CA VAL A 115 12.34 -7.32 -17.51
C VAL A 115 12.88 -5.93 -17.18
N ALA A 116 12.88 -5.56 -15.90
CA ALA A 116 13.31 -4.24 -15.45
C ALA A 116 14.80 -3.96 -15.73
N MET A 117 15.69 -4.93 -15.46
CA MET A 117 17.12 -4.81 -15.71
C MET A 117 17.44 -4.72 -17.22
N THR A 118 16.74 -5.50 -18.04
CA THR A 118 16.93 -5.51 -19.51
C THR A 118 16.31 -4.32 -20.24
N ARG A 119 15.69 -3.37 -19.53
CA ARG A 119 15.23 -2.13 -20.16
C ARG A 119 16.39 -1.17 -20.47
N ALA A 120 17.54 -1.34 -19.81
CA ALA A 120 18.71 -0.50 -19.99
C ALA A 120 19.56 -0.94 -21.20
N LYS A 121 19.92 0.01 -22.07
CA LYS A 121 20.87 -0.22 -23.18
C LYS A 121 22.31 -0.02 -22.76
N GLN A 122 22.59 1.02 -21.97
CA GLN A 122 23.96 1.41 -21.62
C GLN A 122 24.21 1.36 -20.11
N GLN A 123 23.32 1.94 -19.30
CA GLN A 123 23.54 2.11 -17.87
C GLN A 123 22.34 1.65 -17.04
N LEU A 124 22.62 0.87 -16.01
CA LEU A 124 21.63 0.38 -15.06
C LEU A 124 22.07 0.75 -13.64
N HIS A 125 21.26 1.54 -12.94
CA HIS A 125 21.46 1.90 -11.55
C HIS A 125 20.42 1.19 -10.69
N LEU A 126 20.88 0.33 -9.77
CA LEU A 126 20.03 -0.41 -8.85
C LEU A 126 20.19 0.19 -7.44
N LEU A 127 19.10 0.72 -6.88
CA LEU A 127 19.12 1.34 -5.55
C LEU A 127 18.26 0.51 -4.59
N GLY A 128 18.90 0.00 -3.55
CA GLY A 128 18.25 -0.80 -2.51
C GLY A 128 18.75 -0.42 -1.12
N HIS A 129 18.13 -0.99 -0.10
CA HIS A 129 18.54 -0.83 1.29
C HIS A 129 18.47 -2.18 2.00
N VAL A 130 19.26 -2.31 3.06
CA VAL A 130 19.21 -3.40 4.04
C VAL A 130 18.62 -2.87 5.35
N ASN A 131 18.25 -3.76 6.25
CA ASN A 131 17.94 -3.36 7.63
C ASN A 131 19.25 -3.12 8.42
N GLN A 132 19.12 -2.72 9.68
CA GLN A 132 20.26 -2.47 10.59
C GLN A 132 21.15 -3.71 10.81
N ASN A 133 20.61 -4.92 10.60
CA ASN A 133 21.33 -6.18 10.72
C ASN A 133 21.95 -6.62 9.38
N HIS A 134 22.04 -5.72 8.40
CA HIS A 134 22.51 -5.98 7.03
C HIS A 134 21.71 -7.03 6.28
N GLN A 135 20.48 -7.31 6.73
CA GLN A 135 19.60 -8.28 6.09
C GLN A 135 18.69 -7.60 5.09
N VAL A 136 18.51 -8.28 3.96
CA VAL A 136 17.56 -7.89 2.93
C VAL A 136 16.19 -8.48 3.22
N ALA A 137 15.13 -7.73 2.91
CA ALA A 137 13.77 -8.24 3.01
C ALA A 137 13.57 -9.46 2.09
N LYS A 138 13.12 -10.59 2.65
CA LYS A 138 13.08 -11.93 2.02
C LYS A 138 12.28 -12.03 0.70
N LYS A 139 11.40 -11.07 0.41
CA LYS A 139 10.56 -11.00 -0.81
C LYS A 139 10.81 -9.71 -1.62
N SER A 140 12.00 -9.15 -1.51
CA SER A 140 12.38 -7.94 -2.26
C SER A 140 13.12 -8.30 -3.54
N LEU A 141 13.19 -7.37 -4.49
CA LEU A 141 14.00 -7.55 -5.70
C LEU A 141 15.49 -7.69 -5.35
N LEU A 142 15.95 -6.99 -4.32
CA LEU A 142 17.33 -7.09 -3.82
C LEU A 142 17.64 -8.50 -3.30
N ALA A 143 16.68 -9.21 -2.72
CA ALA A 143 16.90 -10.57 -2.21
C ALA A 143 17.29 -11.56 -3.32
N LEU A 144 16.80 -11.34 -4.54
CA LEU A 144 17.16 -12.15 -5.71
C LEU A 144 18.60 -11.89 -6.19
N LEU A 145 19.14 -10.71 -5.87
CA LEU A 145 20.49 -10.30 -6.24
C LEU A 145 21.52 -10.63 -5.17
N MET A 146 21.11 -10.88 -3.93
CA MET A 146 22.01 -11.18 -2.81
C MET A 146 23.10 -12.22 -3.09
N PRO A 147 22.83 -13.34 -3.79
CA PRO A 147 23.88 -14.32 -4.10
C PRO A 147 25.08 -13.75 -4.87
N PHE A 148 24.91 -12.62 -5.58
CA PHE A 148 25.97 -11.97 -6.35
C PHE A 148 26.70 -10.86 -5.58
N TYR A 149 26.14 -10.40 -4.46
CA TYR A 149 26.62 -9.23 -3.72
C TYR A 149 26.80 -9.49 -2.22
N GLN A 150 26.84 -10.76 -1.80
CA GLN A 150 26.78 -11.17 -0.40
C GLN A 150 27.83 -10.50 0.50
N ASN A 151 29.04 -10.24 -0.04
CA ASN A 151 30.15 -9.64 0.71
C ASN A 151 30.20 -8.09 0.63
N VAL A 152 29.31 -7.47 -0.16
CA VAL A 152 29.31 -6.00 -0.37
C VAL A 152 28.57 -5.29 0.76
N PHE A 153 27.55 -5.93 1.32
CA PHE A 153 26.70 -5.32 2.35
C PHE A 153 27.32 -5.36 3.75
N ASP A 154 28.19 -6.34 4.04
CA ASP A 154 28.89 -6.45 5.33
C ASP A 154 29.80 -5.25 5.63
N GLN A 155 30.24 -4.56 4.57
CA GLN A 155 31.11 -3.38 4.66
C GLN A 155 30.33 -2.07 4.75
N ILE A 156 28.99 -2.11 4.68
CA ILE A 156 28.16 -0.91 4.80
C ILE A 156 28.18 -0.52 6.28
N PRO A 157 28.72 0.66 6.65
CA PRO A 157 28.68 1.13 8.02
C PRO A 157 27.22 1.15 8.46
N ALA A 158 26.89 0.49 9.57
CA ALA A 158 25.59 0.64 10.19
C ALA A 158 25.42 2.13 10.49
N SER A 159 24.53 2.81 9.76
CA SER A 159 24.36 4.25 9.88
C SER A 159 23.84 4.52 11.29
N GLN A 160 24.65 5.19 12.11
CA GLN A 160 24.31 5.42 13.52
C GLN A 160 23.30 6.55 13.69
N VAL A 161 22.76 7.18 12.63
CA VAL A 161 22.10 8.50 12.72
C VAL A 161 20.95 8.63 13.74
N PRO A 162 20.91 9.69 14.57
CA PRO A 162 19.91 9.82 15.62
C PRO A 162 18.68 10.37 14.95
N ALA A 163 17.56 9.70 15.18
CA ALA A 163 16.26 10.20 14.78
C ALA A 163 15.87 11.38 15.68
N GLU A 164 16.22 12.62 15.31
CA GLU A 164 15.60 13.82 15.90
C GLU A 164 14.99 14.77 14.85
N THR A 165 13.65 14.68 14.82
CA THR A 165 12.61 15.72 14.75
C THR A 165 12.75 16.99 13.88
N SER A 166 11.92 17.04 12.83
CA SER A 166 10.83 18.03 12.66
C SER A 166 9.99 17.61 11.46
N ASN A 167 8.72 17.24 11.67
CA ASN A 167 7.75 16.97 10.59
C ASN A 167 7.24 18.28 9.97
N GLN A 168 8.14 19.13 9.51
CA GLN A 168 7.79 20.17 8.54
C GLN A 168 8.41 19.76 7.21
N ALA A 169 7.54 19.47 6.24
CA ALA A 169 7.98 19.26 4.86
C ALA A 169 8.79 20.51 4.46
N PRO A 170 10.07 20.37 4.10
CA PRO A 170 10.88 21.53 3.73
C PRO A 170 10.21 22.23 2.54
N PRO A 171 10.27 23.57 2.46
CA PRO A 171 9.72 24.28 1.32
C PRO A 171 10.37 23.75 0.04
N LEU A 172 9.55 23.24 -0.88
CA LEU A 172 10.01 22.68 -2.16
C LEU A 172 10.59 23.82 -3.01
N GLN A 173 11.91 23.99 -2.97
CA GLN A 173 12.62 24.90 -3.84
C GLN A 173 13.01 24.20 -5.14
N ARG A 174 12.62 24.77 -6.27
CA ARG A 174 13.08 24.32 -7.59
C ARG A 174 14.56 24.68 -7.73
N LEU A 175 15.44 23.69 -7.60
CA LEU A 175 16.87 23.84 -7.84
C LEU A 175 17.10 24.16 -9.32
N LYS A 176 17.72 25.32 -9.62
CA LYS A 176 18.13 25.68 -10.99
C LYS A 176 19.27 24.79 -11.51
N GLN A 177 20.08 24.24 -10.60
CA GLN A 177 21.13 23.26 -10.85
C GLN A 177 21.29 22.35 -9.62
N ILE A 178 21.48 21.05 -9.85
CA ILE A 178 21.63 20.02 -8.81
C ILE A 178 23.12 19.92 -8.44
N ILE A 179 23.45 20.04 -7.14
CA ILE A 179 24.81 19.82 -6.61
C ILE A 179 24.74 18.74 -5.52
N THR A 180 25.54 17.69 -5.64
CA THR A 180 25.59 16.55 -4.72
C THR A 180 26.47 16.84 -3.49
N PRO A 181 25.95 16.74 -2.25
CA PRO A 181 26.75 16.93 -1.05
C PRO A 181 27.46 15.63 -0.60
N SER A 182 28.60 15.78 0.09
CA SER A 182 29.38 14.70 0.68
C SER A 182 28.87 14.32 2.07
N VAL A 183 28.86 13.01 2.37
CA VAL A 183 28.27 12.43 3.58
C VAL A 183 29.17 12.65 4.80
N LYS A 184 28.59 13.16 5.90
CA LYS A 184 29.14 13.08 7.26
C LYS A 184 28.21 12.22 8.13
N GLU A 185 28.81 11.54 9.11
CA GLU A 185 28.18 10.60 10.04
C GLU A 185 27.28 11.29 11.07
N GLN A 186 26.28 10.54 11.57
CA GLN A 186 25.35 10.96 12.61
C GLN A 186 25.20 9.75 13.58
N GLU A 187 25.03 10.02 14.90
CA GLU A 187 25.12 9.13 16.08
C GLU A 187 23.80 8.53 16.66
N LEU A 188 23.90 7.49 17.51
CA LEU A 188 22.86 6.57 18.01
C LEU A 188 21.42 7.09 18.36
N GLY A 189 20.38 6.31 17.99
CA GLY A 189 18.99 6.41 18.49
C GLY A 189 18.42 5.10 19.07
N GLU A 190 17.52 5.20 20.05
CA GLU A 190 17.03 4.17 21.00
C GLU A 190 16.00 3.14 20.47
N THR A 191 15.79 2.05 21.23
CA THR A 191 15.01 0.84 20.87
C THR A 191 13.56 0.85 21.37
N LEU A 192 12.63 0.28 20.59
CA LEU A 192 11.20 0.09 20.93
C LEU A 192 10.73 -1.36 20.68
N GLU A 193 10.00 -1.94 21.63
CA GLU A 193 9.44 -3.30 21.56
C GLU A 193 8.05 -3.34 20.88
N TYR A 194 7.81 -4.36 20.05
CA TYR A 194 6.64 -4.47 19.16
C TYR A 194 5.79 -5.73 19.40
N GLN A 195 4.52 -5.55 19.80
CA GLN A 195 3.45 -6.55 19.76
C GLN A 195 2.09 -5.90 19.37
N GLN A 196 1.74 -5.75 18.07
CA GLN A 196 0.49 -5.06 17.65
C GLN A 196 -0.13 -5.49 16.29
N ASN A 197 -0.18 -6.77 15.91
CA ASN A 197 -0.75 -7.13 14.59
C ASN A 197 -2.29 -7.22 14.53
N PHE A 198 -2.98 -7.72 15.57
CA PHE A 198 -4.46 -7.82 15.55
C PHE A 198 -5.14 -6.48 15.82
N GLU A 199 -4.66 -5.72 16.83
CA GLU A 199 -5.23 -4.41 17.16
C GLU A 199 -5.15 -3.42 16.00
N ARG A 200 -4.10 -3.46 15.18
CA ARG A 200 -3.89 -2.49 14.11
C ARG A 200 -4.92 -2.62 13.00
N LEU A 201 -5.24 -3.86 12.61
CA LEU A 201 -6.25 -4.13 11.57
C LEU A 201 -7.63 -3.75 12.06
N PHE A 202 -7.96 -4.11 13.31
CA PHE A 202 -9.22 -3.75 13.94
C PHE A 202 -9.39 -2.22 14.09
N LYS A 203 -8.37 -1.52 14.60
CA LYS A 203 -8.36 -0.06 14.73
C LYS A 203 -8.51 0.65 13.37
N SER A 204 -7.90 0.09 12.32
CA SER A 204 -8.08 0.60 10.95
C SER A 204 -9.51 0.46 10.46
N LEU A 205 -10.13 -0.71 10.64
CA LEU A 205 -11.52 -0.95 10.23
C LEU A 205 -12.51 -0.10 11.03
N LEU A 206 -12.27 0.05 12.33
CA LEU A 206 -13.04 0.93 13.20
C LEU A 206 -12.94 2.40 12.76
N GLY A 207 -11.74 2.85 12.37
CA GLY A 207 -11.54 4.18 11.78
C GLY A 207 -12.35 4.37 10.50
N THR A 208 -12.34 3.38 9.60
CA THR A 208 -13.15 3.41 8.38
C THR A 208 -14.65 3.53 8.67
N LEU A 209 -15.16 2.76 9.64
CA LEU A 209 -16.57 2.82 10.05
C LEU A 209 -16.96 4.23 10.54
N ILE A 210 -16.12 4.85 11.36
CA ILE A 210 -16.36 6.20 11.87
C ILE A 210 -16.35 7.21 10.73
N HIS A 211 -15.41 7.09 9.78
CA HIS A 211 -15.36 7.96 8.60
C HIS A 211 -16.61 7.84 7.73
N GLN A 212 -17.18 6.63 7.59
CA GLN A 212 -18.43 6.43 6.85
C GLN A 212 -19.61 7.14 7.51
N TYR A 213 -19.69 7.15 8.84
CA TYR A 213 -20.72 7.93 9.55
C TYR A 213 -20.58 9.43 9.29
N TYR A 214 -19.35 9.95 9.22
CA TYR A 214 -19.11 11.34 8.85
C TYR A 214 -19.49 11.66 7.41
N GLU A 215 -19.11 10.80 6.46
CA GLU A 215 -19.44 10.96 5.04
C GLU A 215 -20.97 10.98 4.82
N GLN A 216 -21.71 10.18 5.58
CA GLN A 216 -23.17 10.09 5.51
C GLN A 216 -23.90 11.15 6.35
N GLY A 217 -23.17 11.98 7.10
CA GLY A 217 -23.77 12.93 8.05
C GLY A 217 -24.53 12.26 9.20
N LEU A 218 -24.29 10.98 9.49
CA LEU A 218 -25.00 10.19 10.49
C LEU A 218 -24.27 10.23 11.85
N PHE A 219 -24.50 11.27 12.63
CA PHE A 219 -23.82 11.50 13.91
C PHE A 219 -24.53 10.92 15.14
N ASP A 220 -25.78 10.47 14.99
CA ASP A 220 -26.56 9.83 16.06
C ASP A 220 -27.12 8.47 15.60
N PRO A 221 -26.25 7.51 15.22
CA PRO A 221 -26.69 6.18 14.81
C PRO A 221 -27.28 5.42 16.01
N SER A 222 -28.32 4.61 15.75
CA SER A 222 -28.92 3.78 16.80
C SER A 222 -27.92 2.72 17.32
N ALA A 223 -28.11 2.30 18.57
CA ALA A 223 -27.35 1.21 19.19
C ALA A 223 -27.30 -0.05 18.30
N ASP A 224 -28.45 -0.42 17.74
CA ASP A 224 -28.58 -1.59 16.85
C ASP A 224 -27.81 -1.42 15.55
N ASN A 225 -27.76 -0.20 15.00
CA ASN A 225 -26.99 0.10 13.79
C ASN A 225 -25.48 -0.06 14.04
N ILE A 226 -24.96 0.52 15.12
CA ILE A 226 -23.54 0.42 15.48
C ILE A 226 -23.18 -1.04 15.74
N LYS A 227 -24.01 -1.77 16.48
CA LYS A 227 -23.83 -3.20 16.74
C LYS A 227 -23.75 -4.02 15.45
N ALA A 228 -24.67 -3.80 14.52
CA ALA A 228 -24.66 -4.47 13.22
C ALA A 228 -23.36 -4.20 12.45
N ARG A 229 -22.91 -2.94 12.41
CA ARG A 229 -21.65 -2.56 11.75
C ARG A 229 -20.41 -3.13 12.41
N LEU A 230 -20.38 -3.17 13.75
CA LEU A 230 -19.29 -3.79 14.50
C LEU A 230 -19.21 -5.29 14.24
N LEU A 231 -20.35 -5.98 14.12
CA LEU A 231 -20.41 -7.38 13.72
C LEU A 231 -19.91 -7.60 12.29
N GLU A 232 -20.29 -6.74 11.35
CA GLU A 232 -19.84 -6.80 9.95
C GLU A 232 -18.31 -6.69 9.82
N ILE A 233 -17.65 -5.86 10.64
CA ILE A 233 -16.19 -5.73 10.64
C ILE A 233 -15.48 -6.78 11.50
N GLY A 234 -16.21 -7.76 12.04
CA GLY A 234 -15.65 -8.90 12.78
C GLY A 234 -15.34 -8.64 14.25
N THR A 235 -16.03 -7.68 14.90
CA THR A 235 -15.86 -7.42 16.34
C THR A 235 -16.34 -8.61 17.17
N PRO A 236 -15.55 -9.13 18.12
CA PRO A 236 -15.97 -10.18 19.05
C PRO A 236 -17.22 -9.77 19.84
N ILE A 237 -18.20 -10.68 19.99
CA ILE A 237 -19.50 -10.39 20.62
C ILE A 237 -19.35 -9.84 22.05
N ASN A 238 -18.35 -10.31 22.78
CA ASN A 238 -18.03 -9.88 24.15
C ASN A 238 -17.43 -8.46 24.25
N GLU A 239 -17.00 -7.87 23.13
CA GLU A 239 -16.39 -6.53 23.09
C GLU A 239 -17.30 -5.48 22.41
N ILE A 240 -18.41 -5.90 21.80
CA ILE A 240 -19.30 -5.00 21.05
C ILE A 240 -19.77 -3.85 21.90
N ASP A 241 -20.22 -4.11 23.14
CA ASP A 241 -20.75 -3.07 24.01
C ASP A 241 -19.70 -2.00 24.32
N GLN A 242 -18.45 -2.40 24.54
CA GLN A 242 -17.33 -1.50 24.76
C GLN A 242 -17.07 -0.62 23.52
N TRP A 243 -17.00 -1.23 22.35
CA TRP A 243 -16.71 -0.50 21.10
C TRP A 243 -17.88 0.37 20.64
N GLN A 244 -19.11 -0.04 20.94
CA GLN A 244 -20.30 0.77 20.70
C GLN A 244 -20.27 2.06 21.51
N VAL A 245 -19.95 1.97 22.81
CA VAL A 245 -19.77 3.16 23.67
C VAL A 245 -18.64 4.04 23.13
N PHE A 246 -17.54 3.44 22.66
CA PHE A 246 -16.42 4.18 22.09
C PHE A 246 -16.81 4.94 20.81
N VAL A 247 -17.52 4.31 19.87
CA VAL A 247 -17.98 4.94 18.62
C VAL A 247 -18.91 6.12 18.92
N LEU A 248 -19.91 5.93 19.78
CA LEU A 248 -20.83 7.00 20.18
C LEU A 248 -20.10 8.17 20.84
N LYS A 249 -19.12 7.88 21.70
CA LYS A 249 -18.31 8.92 22.34
C LYS A 249 -17.51 9.70 21.32
N LEU A 250 -16.91 9.05 20.34
CA LEU A 250 -16.07 9.69 19.34
C LEU A 250 -16.89 10.56 18.36
N LEU A 251 -18.05 10.08 17.93
CA LEU A 251 -19.00 10.87 17.14
C LEU A 251 -19.47 12.12 17.90
N ASN A 252 -19.84 11.97 19.19
CA ASN A 252 -20.27 13.09 20.03
C ASN A 252 -19.14 14.10 20.29
N ASN A 253 -17.93 13.62 20.57
CA ASN A 253 -16.76 14.49 20.76
C ASN A 253 -16.50 15.31 19.49
N THR A 254 -16.55 14.67 18.32
CA THR A 254 -16.30 15.35 17.04
C THR A 254 -17.41 16.36 16.72
N LYS A 255 -18.66 16.06 17.08
CA LYS A 255 -19.79 16.98 16.95
C LYS A 255 -19.68 18.19 17.89
N GLY A 256 -19.13 18.00 19.09
CA GLY A 256 -18.99 19.06 20.10
C GLY A 256 -17.70 19.87 19.99
N ASP A 257 -16.76 19.49 19.12
CA ASP A 257 -15.45 20.12 19.02
C ASP A 257 -15.47 21.29 18.02
N PRO A 258 -15.14 22.53 18.45
CA PRO A 258 -15.11 23.71 17.58
C PRO A 258 -14.19 23.57 16.36
N GLN A 259 -13.13 22.77 16.47
CA GLN A 259 -12.19 22.54 15.36
C GLN A 259 -12.83 21.73 14.22
N PHE A 260 -13.90 20.99 14.49
CA PHE A 260 -14.62 20.19 13.52
C PHE A 260 -15.94 20.83 13.05
N GLU A 261 -16.29 22.03 13.52
CA GLU A 261 -17.50 22.74 13.07
C GLU A 261 -17.60 22.86 11.56
N TRP A 262 -16.46 22.99 10.86
CA TRP A 262 -16.44 23.09 9.40
C TRP A 262 -16.98 21.84 8.68
N LEU A 263 -16.96 20.67 9.34
CA LEU A 263 -17.45 19.40 8.81
C LEU A 263 -19.00 19.38 8.73
N PHE A 264 -19.66 20.21 9.55
CA PHE A 264 -21.12 20.28 9.68
C PHE A 264 -21.75 21.46 8.92
N LYS A 265 -20.95 22.30 8.26
CA LYS A 265 -21.45 23.43 7.47
C LYS A 265 -21.92 22.92 6.11
N ASP A 266 -23.19 23.18 5.78
CA ASP A 266 -23.71 22.92 4.44
C ASP A 266 -22.88 23.66 3.40
N ARG A 267 -22.24 22.90 2.50
CA ARG A 267 -21.50 23.46 1.36
C ARG A 267 -22.35 23.31 0.12
N SER A 268 -22.62 24.42 -0.56
CA SER A 268 -23.32 24.43 -1.84
C SER A 268 -22.50 23.85 -3.00
N SER A 269 -21.24 23.43 -2.79
CA SER A 269 -20.37 22.93 -3.85
C SER A 269 -19.14 22.17 -3.31
N THR A 270 -18.82 21.05 -3.97
CA THR A 270 -17.61 20.21 -3.81
C THR A 270 -16.48 20.60 -4.78
N LEU A 271 -16.39 21.89 -5.16
CA LEU A 271 -15.23 22.37 -5.92
C LEU A 271 -14.01 22.40 -5.00
N VAL A 272 -13.13 21.42 -5.17
CA VAL A 272 -11.77 21.41 -4.63
C VAL A 272 -10.97 22.42 -5.44
N GLU A 273 -10.53 23.50 -4.78
CA GLU A 273 -9.53 24.41 -5.34
C GLU A 273 -8.24 23.61 -5.63
N ALA A 274 -7.76 23.76 -6.86
CA ALA A 274 -6.62 23.05 -7.45
C ALA A 274 -5.27 23.39 -6.80
#